data_AF-A0A940SP98-F1
#
_entry.id   AF-A0A940SP98-F1
#
_cell.length_a   1.000
_cell.length_b   1.000
_cell.length_c   1.000
_cell.angle_alpha   90.00
_cell.angle_beta   90.00
_cell.angle_gamma   90.00
#
_symmetry.space_group_name_H-M   'P 1'
#
loop_
_entity.id
_entity.type
_entity.pdbx_description
1 polymer ?
#
loop_
_entity_poly.entity_id
_entity_poly.type
_entity_poly.pdbx_seq_one_letter_code
_entity_poly.pdbx_strand_id
1 'polypeptide(L)'
;MIETVENAAQLAVVSICGGVSLYRAIRRRSRLWVLMTLFYGTFLLGLLYWLLYLMFYGLTPQFRYISEMSWYTAYVFLIMILKTIADPGERSVRKRSLLLCPVFAAGMAVLYMQFSSWLSNICSAAIMSLLMYHAARGLIYHRKKPQHGVWSSFYRLMLLFCASEYLMWTSTCFYWSETLENPYFWFDILQTVCFFLIMPAVERAEQSAKAVTQA
;
A
#
# COMPACT_ATOMS: atom_id res chain seq x y z
N MET A 1 -11.91 3.92 -21.53
CA MET A 1 -13.17 3.45 -20.84
C MET A 1 -12.90 2.45 -19.72
N ILE A 2 -12.01 1.48 -19.93
CA ILE A 2 -11.64 0.48 -18.90
C ILE A 2 -10.99 1.15 -17.68
N GLU A 3 -10.11 2.14 -17.92
CA GLU A 3 -9.45 2.92 -16.86
C GLU A 3 -10.46 3.62 -15.93
N THR A 4 -11.58 4.10 -16.45
CA THR A 4 -12.62 4.73 -15.62
C THR A 4 -13.32 3.71 -14.73
N VAL A 5 -13.56 2.50 -15.24
CA VAL A 5 -14.26 1.43 -14.50
C VAL A 5 -13.38 0.87 -13.39
N GLU A 6 -12.10 0.61 -13.66
CA GLU A 6 -11.16 0.10 -12.63
C GLU A 6 -10.98 1.13 -11.50
N ASN A 7 -10.75 2.41 -11.85
CA ASN A 7 -10.60 3.48 -10.86
C ASN A 7 -11.90 3.71 -10.06
N ALA A 8 -13.07 3.58 -10.69
CA ALA A 8 -14.35 3.69 -9.99
C ALA A 8 -14.57 2.52 -9.02
N ALA A 9 -14.20 1.30 -9.41
CA ALA A 9 -14.27 0.13 -8.54
C ALA A 9 -13.32 0.28 -7.34
N GLN A 10 -12.09 0.74 -7.58
CA GLN A 10 -11.11 0.99 -6.53
C GLN A 10 -11.59 2.11 -5.59
N LEU A 11 -12.16 3.20 -6.13
CA LEU A 11 -12.75 4.29 -5.33
C LEU A 11 -13.87 3.77 -4.42
N ALA A 12 -14.74 2.89 -4.92
CA ALA A 12 -15.83 2.31 -4.13
C ALA A 12 -15.28 1.48 -2.95
N VAL A 13 -14.31 0.59 -3.21
CA VAL A 13 -13.68 -0.24 -2.17
C VAL A 13 -12.98 0.62 -1.13
N VAL A 14 -12.18 1.60 -1.55
CA VAL A 14 -11.46 2.50 -0.64
C VAL A 14 -12.43 3.36 0.17
N SER A 15 -13.55 3.81 -0.43
CA SER A 15 -14.60 4.58 0.27
C SER A 15 -15.28 3.74 1.36
N ILE A 16 -15.70 2.52 1.03
CA ILE A 16 -16.34 1.61 1.98
C ILE A 16 -15.35 1.29 3.12
N CYS A 17 -14.10 0.98 2.77
CA CYS A 17 -13.07 0.67 3.75
C CYS A 17 -12.74 1.89 4.64
N GLY A 18 -12.63 3.08 4.06
CA GLY A 18 -12.41 4.32 4.81
C GLY A 18 -13.57 4.65 5.75
N GLY A 19 -14.82 4.45 5.31
CA GLY A 19 -16.01 4.65 6.13
C GLY A 19 -16.07 3.68 7.32
N VAL A 20 -15.82 2.38 7.07
CA VAL A 20 -15.79 1.38 8.14
C VAL A 20 -14.62 1.63 9.10
N SER A 21 -13.44 2.02 8.61
CA SER A 21 -12.31 2.36 9.47
C SER A 21 -12.60 3.57 10.33
N LEU A 22 -13.25 4.60 9.78
CA LEU A 22 -13.65 5.81 10.53
C LEU A 22 -14.65 5.48 11.62
N TYR A 23 -15.69 4.70 11.30
CA TYR A 23 -16.66 4.23 12.29
C TYR A 23 -15.97 3.50 13.44
N ARG A 24 -15.03 2.59 13.12
CA ARG A 24 -14.26 1.86 14.13
C ARG A 24 -13.29 2.75 14.90
N ALA A 25 -12.71 3.77 14.28
CA ALA A 25 -11.84 4.74 14.94
C ALA A 25 -12.60 5.53 16.00
N ILE A 26 -13.82 5.99 15.69
CA ILE A 26 -14.69 6.71 16.62
C ILE A 26 -15.15 5.79 17.75
N ARG A 27 -15.58 4.57 17.43
CA ARG A 27 -16.13 3.63 18.43
C ARG A 27 -15.07 3.01 19.35
N ARG A 28 -13.93 2.58 18.81
CA ARG A 28 -12.87 1.88 19.56
C ARG A 28 -11.81 2.83 20.14
N ARG A 29 -11.80 4.11 19.75
CA ARG A 29 -10.81 5.13 20.16
C ARG A 29 -9.35 4.65 20.06
N SER A 30 -9.07 3.76 19.11
CA SER A 30 -7.75 3.12 18.94
C SER A 30 -6.94 3.85 17.88
N ARG A 31 -5.68 4.13 18.21
CA ARG A 31 -4.72 4.81 17.32
C ARG A 31 -4.58 4.10 15.98
N LEU A 32 -4.68 2.77 15.97
CA LEU A 32 -4.56 1.96 14.77
C LEU A 32 -5.68 2.22 13.76
N TRP A 33 -6.93 2.33 14.23
CA TRP A 33 -8.09 2.60 13.38
C TRP A 33 -8.08 4.04 12.85
N VAL A 34 -7.53 4.99 13.62
CA VAL A 34 -7.28 6.35 13.14
C VAL A 34 -6.27 6.34 12.00
N LEU A 35 -5.14 5.64 12.14
CA LEU A 35 -4.15 5.51 11.08
C LEU A 35 -4.72 4.84 9.81
N MET A 36 -5.56 3.81 9.98
CA MET A 36 -6.27 3.17 8.87
C MET A 36 -7.20 4.14 8.13
N THR A 37 -7.88 5.00 8.86
CA THR A 37 -8.76 6.03 8.28
C THR A 37 -7.95 7.06 7.50
N LEU A 38 -6.80 7.48 8.03
CA LEU A 38 -5.90 8.40 7.35
C LEU A 38 -5.29 7.77 6.09
N PHE A 39 -4.93 6.48 6.14
CA PHE A 39 -4.48 5.71 4.99
C PHE A 39 -5.53 5.67 3.88
N TYR A 40 -6.74 5.16 4.14
CA TYR A 40 -7.79 5.10 3.13
C TYR A 40 -8.25 6.49 2.70
N GLY A 41 -8.34 7.45 3.62
CA GLY A 41 -8.78 8.81 3.32
C GLY A 41 -7.83 9.55 2.38
N THR A 42 -6.52 9.46 2.62
CA THR A 42 -5.53 10.06 1.70
C THR A 42 -5.49 9.33 0.36
N PHE A 43 -5.55 8.01 0.34
CA PHE A 43 -5.63 7.27 -0.91
C PHE A 43 -6.90 7.64 -1.72
N LEU A 44 -8.05 7.74 -1.04
CA LEU A 44 -9.33 8.16 -1.62
C LEU A 44 -9.24 9.53 -2.28
N LEU A 45 -8.60 10.51 -1.63
CA LEU A 45 -8.42 11.85 -2.19
C LEU A 45 -7.59 11.83 -3.48
N GLY A 46 -6.55 10.98 -3.54
CA GLY A 46 -5.73 10.83 -4.73
C GLY A 46 -6.51 10.21 -5.89
N LEU A 47 -7.28 9.15 -5.60
CA LEU A 47 -8.15 8.50 -6.59
C LEU A 47 -9.27 9.41 -7.06
N LEU A 48 -9.89 10.17 -6.16
CA LEU A 48 -10.97 11.08 -6.51
C LEU A 48 -10.47 12.15 -7.48
N TYR A 49 -9.29 12.72 -7.23
CA TYR A 49 -8.66 13.66 -8.17
C TYR A 49 -8.42 13.01 -9.53
N TRP A 50 -7.84 11.80 -9.57
CA TRP A 50 -7.57 11.07 -10.81
C TRP A 50 -8.86 10.80 -11.60
N LEU A 51 -9.86 10.21 -10.95
CA LEU A 51 -11.11 9.81 -11.58
C LEU A 51 -11.92 11.02 -12.07
N LEU A 52 -12.00 12.10 -11.27
CA LEU A 52 -12.70 13.31 -11.70
C LEU A 52 -12.02 13.94 -12.93
N TYR A 53 -10.69 13.97 -12.96
CA TYR A 53 -9.96 14.49 -14.11
C TYR A 53 -10.23 13.64 -15.36
N LEU A 54 -10.22 12.31 -15.23
CA LEU A 54 -10.55 11.39 -16.32
C LEU A 54 -11.99 11.56 -16.80
N MET A 55 -12.96 11.72 -15.89
CA MET A 55 -14.37 11.89 -16.27
C MET A 55 -14.67 13.22 -16.95
N PHE A 56 -14.05 14.32 -16.49
CA PHE A 56 -14.33 15.65 -17.05
C PHE A 56 -13.54 15.94 -18.32
N TYR A 57 -12.28 15.51 -18.38
CA TYR A 57 -11.37 15.88 -19.46
C TYR A 57 -11.05 14.74 -20.42
N GLY A 58 -11.39 13.49 -20.09
CA GLY A 58 -11.10 12.32 -20.93
C GLY A 58 -9.61 12.06 -21.15
N LEU A 59 -8.76 12.64 -20.30
CA LEU A 59 -7.30 12.61 -20.40
C LEU A 59 -6.72 12.24 -19.04
N THR A 60 -5.49 11.71 -19.01
CA THR A 60 -4.75 11.52 -17.77
C THR A 60 -4.24 12.86 -17.21
N PRO A 61 -4.20 13.07 -15.87
CA PRO A 61 -3.78 14.35 -15.28
C PRO A 61 -2.40 14.82 -15.72
N GLN A 62 -2.32 16.04 -16.26
CA GLN A 62 -1.03 16.71 -16.52
C GLN A 62 -0.29 16.97 -15.19
N PHE A 63 -1.03 17.36 -14.15
CA PHE A 63 -0.52 17.63 -12.80
C PHE A 63 -0.63 16.40 -11.90
N ARG A 64 0.05 15.33 -12.31
CA ARG A 64 0.10 14.04 -11.61
C ARG A 64 0.58 14.11 -10.15
N TYR A 65 1.32 15.17 -9.80
CA TYR A 65 1.85 15.38 -8.46
C TYR A 65 0.77 15.44 -7.37
N ILE A 66 -0.45 15.90 -7.69
CA ILE A 66 -1.51 16.03 -6.68
C ILE A 66 -1.93 14.65 -6.16
N SER A 67 -2.19 13.70 -7.07
CA SER A 67 -2.51 12.32 -6.70
C SER A 67 -1.30 11.60 -6.10
N GLU A 68 -0.10 11.79 -6.67
CA GLU A 68 1.13 11.16 -6.18
C GLU A 68 1.43 11.53 -4.73
N MET A 69 1.30 12.80 -4.35
CA MET A 69 1.50 13.24 -2.96
C MET A 69 0.48 12.61 -1.99
N SER A 70 -0.75 12.41 -2.46
CA SER A 70 -1.79 11.73 -1.71
C SER A 70 -1.42 10.26 -1.45
N TRP A 71 -0.95 9.56 -2.48
CA TRP A 71 -0.54 8.16 -2.39
C TRP A 71 0.73 7.98 -1.54
N TYR A 72 1.71 8.88 -1.64
CA TYR A 72 2.88 8.89 -0.75
C TYR A 72 2.48 9.02 0.72
N THR A 73 1.53 9.91 1.00
CA THR A 73 1.02 10.10 2.36
C THR A 73 0.32 8.83 2.86
N ALA A 74 -0.45 8.16 2.00
CA ALA A 74 -1.07 6.87 2.32
C ALA A 74 -0.01 5.81 2.68
N TYR A 75 1.05 5.67 1.87
CA TYR A 75 2.13 4.72 2.17
C TYR A 75 2.85 5.04 3.49
N VAL A 76 3.03 6.32 3.82
CA VAL A 76 3.58 6.74 5.13
C VAL A 76 2.67 6.29 6.28
N PHE A 77 1.36 6.43 6.15
CA PHE A 77 0.42 5.90 7.16
C PHE A 77 0.49 4.37 7.24
N LEU A 78 0.69 3.67 6.13
CA LEU A 78 0.88 2.22 6.13
C LEU A 78 2.17 1.81 6.86
N ILE A 79 3.26 2.56 6.69
CA ILE A 79 4.49 2.38 7.48
C ILE A 79 4.22 2.62 8.98
N MET A 80 3.43 3.64 9.33
CA MET A 80 3.05 3.90 10.72
C MET A 80 2.22 2.76 11.30
N ILE A 81 1.30 2.17 10.51
CA ILE A 81 0.51 0.99 10.88
C ILE A 81 1.44 -0.20 11.16
N LEU A 82 2.36 -0.51 10.24
CA LEU A 82 3.37 -1.56 10.44
C LEU A 82 4.14 -1.35 11.74
N LYS A 83 4.61 -0.13 12.00
CA LYS A 83 5.38 0.20 13.21
C LYS A 83 4.55 0.16 14.49
N THR A 84 3.25 0.44 14.41
CA THR A 84 2.34 0.44 15.57
C THR A 84 1.98 -0.98 16.00
N ILE A 85 1.81 -1.88 15.03
CA ILE A 85 1.48 -3.29 15.31
C ILE A 85 2.75 -4.11 15.61
N ALA A 86 3.91 -3.73 15.07
CA ALA A 86 5.16 -4.49 15.20
C ALA A 86 5.53 -4.85 16.65
N ASP A 87 5.86 -6.14 16.87
CA ASP A 87 6.41 -6.64 18.13
C ASP A 87 7.80 -6.00 18.39
N PRO A 88 8.12 -5.53 19.61
CA PRO A 88 9.47 -5.12 20.00
C PRO A 88 10.57 -6.08 19.53
N GLY A 89 10.30 -7.40 19.55
CA GLY A 89 11.22 -8.43 19.11
C GLY A 89 11.59 -8.38 17.62
N GLU A 90 10.75 -7.80 16.76
CA GLU A 90 11.05 -7.65 15.32
C GLU A 90 12.29 -6.77 15.07
N ARG A 91 12.59 -5.83 15.97
CA ARG A 91 13.76 -4.95 15.87
C ARG A 91 15.08 -5.69 16.07
N SER A 92 15.04 -6.87 16.71
CA SER A 92 16.22 -7.72 16.88
C SER A 92 16.67 -8.39 15.57
N VAL A 93 15.78 -8.47 14.57
CA VAL A 93 16.10 -9.10 13.29
C VAL A 93 17.03 -8.20 12.48
N ARG A 94 18.31 -8.55 12.49
CA ARG A 94 19.36 -7.96 11.63
C ARG A 94 19.82 -9.00 10.63
N LYS A 95 19.24 -8.97 9.42
CA LYS A 95 19.66 -9.84 8.30
C LYS A 95 20.11 -9.00 7.13
N ARG A 96 21.24 -9.38 6.52
CA ARG A 96 21.74 -8.76 5.28
C ARG A 96 20.73 -8.83 4.13
N SER A 97 19.89 -9.87 4.09
CA SER A 97 18.83 -10.02 3.10
C SER A 97 17.80 -8.87 3.12
N LEU A 98 17.67 -8.11 4.21
CA LEU A 98 16.79 -6.94 4.26
C LEU A 98 17.32 -5.76 3.42
N LEU A 99 18.62 -5.74 3.07
CA LEU A 99 19.18 -4.76 2.15
C LEU A 99 18.67 -4.95 0.71
N LEU A 100 18.09 -6.12 0.39
CA LEU A 100 17.46 -6.33 -0.90
C LEU A 100 16.28 -5.38 -1.13
N CYS A 101 15.57 -4.94 -0.08
CA CYS A 101 14.46 -4.00 -0.20
C CYS A 101 14.90 -2.65 -0.77
N PRO A 102 15.85 -1.91 -0.15
CA PRO A 102 16.33 -0.65 -0.71
C PRO A 102 17.11 -0.81 -2.03
N VAL A 103 17.86 -1.90 -2.21
CA VAL A 103 18.57 -2.15 -3.47
C VAL A 103 17.60 -2.35 -4.63
N PHE A 104 16.55 -3.16 -4.42
CA PHE A 104 15.49 -3.37 -5.40
C PHE A 104 14.77 -2.05 -5.72
N ALA A 105 14.33 -1.32 -4.69
CA ALA A 105 13.64 -0.05 -4.87
C ALA A 105 14.50 0.98 -5.61
N ALA A 106 15.81 1.06 -5.33
CA ALA A 106 16.74 1.92 -6.05
C ALA A 106 16.92 1.50 -7.51
N GLY A 107 17.03 0.20 -7.79
CA GLY A 107 17.10 -0.32 -9.17
C GLY A 107 15.85 0.05 -9.97
N MET A 108 14.67 -0.13 -9.39
CA MET A 108 13.40 0.28 -10.01
C MET A 108 13.31 1.79 -10.19
N ALA A 109 13.81 2.59 -9.23
CA ALA A 109 13.84 4.05 -9.35
C ALA A 109 14.67 4.50 -10.56
N VAL A 110 15.86 3.90 -10.76
CA VAL A 110 16.71 4.18 -11.93
C VAL A 110 16.01 3.82 -13.23
N LEU A 111 15.26 2.72 -13.24
CA LEU A 111 14.45 2.33 -14.41
C LEU A 111 13.37 3.39 -14.71
N TYR A 112 12.61 3.81 -13.70
CA TYR A 112 11.51 4.75 -13.87
C TYR A 112 11.94 6.19 -14.17
N MET A 113 13.15 6.59 -13.74
CA MET A 113 13.74 7.89 -14.09
C MET A 113 13.90 8.11 -15.60
N GLN A 114 13.88 7.05 -16.40
CA GLN A 114 13.92 7.14 -17.87
C GLN A 114 12.58 7.58 -18.46
N PHE A 115 11.48 7.40 -17.73
CA PHE A 115 10.11 7.64 -18.19
C PHE A 115 9.42 8.80 -17.45
N SER A 116 9.88 9.15 -16.24
CA SER A 116 9.23 10.14 -15.39
C SER A 116 10.21 10.97 -14.53
N SER A 117 9.68 11.92 -13.77
CA SER A 117 10.48 12.89 -13.02
C SER A 117 11.39 12.23 -11.95
N TRP A 118 12.58 12.77 -11.77
CA TRP A 118 13.56 12.18 -10.84
C TRP A 118 13.12 12.28 -9.38
N LEU A 119 12.52 13.42 -9.00
CA LEU A 119 12.10 13.67 -7.63
C LEU A 119 11.01 12.69 -7.16
N SER A 120 9.97 12.49 -7.98
CA SER A 120 8.87 11.56 -7.72
C SER A 120 9.40 10.13 -7.52
N ASN A 121 10.33 9.69 -8.38
CA ASN A 121 10.95 8.37 -8.27
C ASN A 121 11.83 8.20 -7.02
N ILE A 122 12.61 9.21 -6.65
CA ILE A 122 13.42 9.18 -5.42
C ILE A 122 12.52 9.09 -4.18
N CYS A 123 11.47 9.90 -4.12
CA CYS A 123 10.49 9.88 -3.03
C CYS A 123 9.79 8.52 -2.93
N SER A 124 9.28 8.01 -4.05
CA SER A 124 8.63 6.71 -4.13
C SER A 124 9.55 5.59 -3.68
N ALA A 125 10.80 5.58 -4.15
CA ALA A 125 11.80 4.59 -3.80
C ALA A 125 12.12 4.62 -2.31
N ALA A 126 12.30 5.80 -1.71
CA ALA A 126 12.56 5.93 -0.28
C ALA A 126 11.41 5.38 0.57
N ILE A 127 10.17 5.76 0.25
CA ILE A 127 8.98 5.33 1.00
C ILE A 127 8.74 3.83 0.81
N MET A 128 8.79 3.32 -0.42
CA MET A 128 8.62 1.88 -0.71
C MET A 128 9.73 1.03 -0.11
N SER A 129 10.97 1.51 -0.10
CA SER A 129 12.07 0.83 0.59
C SER A 129 11.75 0.62 2.06
N LEU A 130 11.26 1.65 2.75
CA LEU A 130 10.90 1.59 4.17
C LEU A 130 9.72 0.65 4.42
N LEU A 131 8.68 0.75 3.58
CA LEU A 131 7.50 -0.10 3.67
C LEU A 131 7.86 -1.58 3.49
N MET A 132 8.56 -1.90 2.40
CA MET A 132 9.05 -3.26 2.12
C MET A 132 10.00 -3.75 3.21
N TYR A 133 10.92 -2.92 3.69
CA TYR A 133 11.87 -3.29 4.73
C TYR A 133 11.15 -3.68 6.03
N HIS A 134 10.19 -2.87 6.48
CA HIS A 134 9.41 -3.16 7.68
C HIS A 134 8.55 -4.40 7.51
N ALA A 135 7.88 -4.56 6.36
CA ALA A 135 7.07 -5.73 6.08
C ALA A 135 7.90 -7.02 5.99
N ALA A 136 9.04 -7.00 5.28
CA ALA A 136 9.94 -8.14 5.16
C ALA A 136 10.56 -8.54 6.50
N ARG A 137 10.95 -7.55 7.32
CA ARG A 137 11.48 -7.81 8.67
C ARG A 137 10.44 -8.48 9.57
N GLY A 138 9.22 -7.95 9.60
CA GLY A 138 8.11 -8.53 10.36
C GLY A 138 7.78 -9.96 9.91
N LEU A 139 7.80 -10.20 8.59
CA LEU A 139 7.59 -11.53 8.01
C LEU A 139 8.69 -12.51 8.44
N ILE A 140 9.96 -12.12 8.35
CA ILE A 140 11.10 -12.98 8.72
C ILE A 140 11.05 -13.39 10.19
N TYR A 141 10.68 -12.45 11.06
CA TYR A 141 10.54 -12.71 12.50
C TYR A 141 9.40 -13.71 12.78
N HIS A 142 8.21 -13.47 12.22
CA HIS A 142 7.03 -14.28 12.49
C HIS A 142 6.99 -15.60 11.73
N ARG A 143 7.74 -15.76 10.62
CA ARG A 143 7.80 -17.00 9.84
C ARG A 143 8.29 -18.21 10.66
N LYS A 144 9.10 -17.96 11.70
CA LYS A 144 9.64 -19.01 12.58
C LYS A 144 8.72 -19.36 13.76
N LYS A 145 7.61 -18.65 13.95
CA LYS A 145 6.69 -18.84 15.08
C LYS A 145 5.32 -19.33 14.58
N PRO A 146 5.05 -20.65 14.60
CA PRO A 146 3.80 -21.24 14.07
C PRO A 146 2.53 -20.62 14.68
N GLN A 147 2.60 -20.27 15.97
CA GLN A 147 1.55 -19.62 16.74
C GLN A 147 1.20 -18.18 16.32
N HIS A 148 1.91 -17.60 15.34
CA HIS A 148 1.67 -16.25 14.81
C HIS A 148 1.31 -16.26 13.30
N GLY A 149 0.55 -17.26 12.84
CA GLY A 149 0.14 -17.37 11.43
C GLY A 149 -0.56 -16.12 10.88
N VAL A 150 -1.37 -15.45 11.70
CA VAL A 150 -2.07 -14.19 11.36
C VAL A 150 -1.09 -13.07 10.99
N TRP A 151 -0.04 -12.88 11.80
CA TRP A 151 0.99 -11.85 11.57
C TRP A 151 1.73 -12.10 10.27
N SER A 152 2.09 -13.36 10.02
CA SER A 152 2.77 -13.75 8.79
C SER A 152 1.92 -13.45 7.56
N SER A 153 0.59 -13.65 7.63
CA SER A 153 -0.32 -13.31 6.54
C SER A 153 -0.47 -11.80 6.34
N PHE A 154 -0.52 -11.02 7.42
CA PHE A 154 -0.52 -9.55 7.34
C PHE A 154 0.74 -9.02 6.63
N TYR A 155 1.93 -9.45 7.03
CA TYR A 155 3.17 -9.00 6.39
C TYR A 155 3.30 -9.47 4.93
N ARG A 156 2.80 -10.67 4.59
CA ARG A 156 2.71 -11.11 3.19
C ARG A 156 1.79 -10.20 2.37
N LEU A 157 0.64 -9.81 2.91
CA LEU A 157 -0.28 -8.90 2.23
C LEU A 157 0.35 -7.53 1.98
N MET A 158 1.14 -7.01 2.95
CA MET A 158 1.88 -5.75 2.78
C MET A 158 2.93 -5.82 1.68
N LEU A 159 3.63 -6.96 1.56
CA LEU A 159 4.57 -7.17 0.46
C LEU A 159 3.86 -7.38 -0.88
N LEU A 160 2.69 -8.04 -0.88
CA LEU A 160 1.86 -8.19 -2.07
C LEU A 160 1.38 -6.83 -2.58
N PHE A 161 0.92 -5.95 -1.68
CA PHE A 161 0.57 -4.56 -1.98
C PHE A 161 1.75 -3.79 -2.60
N CYS A 162 2.96 -3.92 -2.04
CA CYS A 162 4.14 -3.29 -2.63
C CYS A 162 4.45 -3.86 -4.02
N ALA A 163 4.30 -5.17 -4.20
CA ALA A 163 4.56 -5.83 -5.47
C ALA A 163 3.55 -5.39 -6.54
N SER A 164 2.26 -5.29 -6.22
CA SER A 164 1.25 -4.76 -7.14
C SER A 164 1.53 -3.31 -7.54
N GLU A 165 1.93 -2.44 -6.61
CA GLU A 165 2.38 -1.06 -6.94
C GLU A 165 3.52 -1.05 -7.95
N TYR A 166 4.61 -1.80 -7.68
CA TYR A 166 5.74 -1.86 -8.61
C TYR A 166 5.34 -2.44 -9.98
N LEU A 167 4.46 -3.44 -10.00
CA LEU A 167 3.98 -4.06 -11.23
C LEU A 167 3.09 -3.10 -12.03
N MET A 168 2.24 -2.30 -11.38
CA MET A 168 1.49 -1.23 -12.04
C MET A 168 2.44 -0.19 -12.62
N TRP A 169 3.36 0.37 -11.83
CA TRP A 169 4.31 1.38 -12.31
C TRP A 169 5.19 0.87 -13.46
N THR A 170 5.62 -0.40 -13.39
CA THR A 170 6.35 -1.06 -14.48
C THR A 170 5.49 -1.19 -15.73
N SER A 171 4.23 -1.60 -15.57
CA SER A 171 3.29 -1.75 -16.69
C SER A 171 3.09 -0.41 -17.41
N THR A 172 2.96 0.69 -16.67
CA THR A 172 2.84 2.05 -17.25
C THR A 172 4.04 2.45 -18.11
N CYS A 173 5.23 1.89 -17.87
CA CYS A 173 6.42 2.21 -18.66
C CYS A 173 6.45 1.50 -20.03
N PHE A 174 5.87 0.29 -20.10
CA PHE A 174 6.02 -0.60 -21.27
C PHE A 174 4.73 -0.84 -22.04
N TYR A 175 3.56 -0.61 -21.43
CA TYR A 175 2.25 -0.92 -22.01
C TYR A 175 1.37 0.32 -22.05
N TRP A 176 0.97 0.72 -23.26
CA TRP A 176 0.23 1.95 -23.53
C TRP A 176 -1.20 1.70 -24.05
N SER A 177 -1.63 0.44 -24.15
CA SER A 177 -2.95 0.07 -24.66
C SER A 177 -4.02 0.16 -23.57
N GLU A 178 -5.24 0.59 -23.92
CA GLU A 178 -6.42 0.54 -23.03
C GLU A 178 -7.17 -0.81 -23.11
N THR A 179 -6.48 -1.88 -23.47
CA THR A 179 -7.10 -3.22 -23.65
C THR A 179 -6.92 -4.09 -22.40
N LEU A 180 -7.70 -5.16 -22.29
CA LEU A 180 -7.53 -6.17 -21.23
C LEU A 180 -6.18 -6.92 -21.31
N GLU A 181 -5.47 -6.76 -22.43
CA GLU A 181 -4.10 -7.25 -22.59
C GLU A 181 -3.08 -6.40 -21.82
N ASN A 182 -3.45 -5.17 -21.43
CA ASN A 182 -2.60 -4.35 -20.60
C ASN A 182 -2.52 -4.94 -19.18
N PRO A 183 -1.32 -5.37 -18.73
CA PRO A 183 -1.16 -5.95 -17.40
C PRO A 183 -1.48 -4.96 -16.27
N TYR A 184 -1.44 -3.65 -16.52
CA TYR A 184 -1.82 -2.62 -15.56
C TYR A 184 -3.20 -2.87 -14.95
N PHE A 185 -4.21 -3.16 -15.78
CA PHE A 185 -5.58 -3.43 -15.34
C PHE A 185 -5.62 -4.53 -14.28
N TRP A 186 -4.92 -5.64 -14.51
CA TRP A 186 -4.92 -6.77 -13.59
C TRP A 186 -4.20 -6.46 -12.28
N PHE A 187 -3.13 -5.68 -12.33
CA PHE A 187 -2.42 -5.24 -11.14
C PHE A 187 -3.21 -4.21 -10.33
N ASP A 188 -4.00 -3.35 -10.99
CA ASP A 188 -4.93 -2.44 -10.31
C ASP A 188 -6.07 -3.20 -9.60
N ILE A 189 -6.62 -4.23 -10.24
CA ILE A 189 -7.59 -5.11 -9.58
C ILE A 189 -6.95 -5.82 -8.38
N LEU A 190 -5.72 -6.32 -8.50
CA LEU A 190 -4.98 -6.91 -7.39
C LEU A 190 -4.75 -5.90 -6.26
N GLN A 191 -4.42 -4.65 -6.59
CA GLN A 191 -4.27 -3.56 -5.65
C GLN A 191 -5.59 -3.27 -4.90
N THR A 192 -6.71 -3.26 -5.64
CA THR A 192 -8.06 -3.11 -5.10
C THR A 192 -8.41 -4.23 -4.11
N VAL A 193 -8.07 -5.47 -4.45
CA VAL A 193 -8.21 -6.62 -3.54
C VAL A 193 -7.33 -6.45 -2.30
N CYS A 194 -6.10 -5.95 -2.47
CA CYS A 194 -5.23 -5.66 -1.32
C CYS A 194 -5.88 -4.63 -0.40
N PHE A 195 -6.39 -3.51 -0.90
CA PHE A 195 -7.12 -2.52 -0.07
C PHE A 195 -8.23 -3.18 0.73
N PHE A 196 -9.06 -4.01 0.11
CA PHE A 196 -10.11 -4.73 0.83
C PHE A 196 -9.57 -5.64 1.94
N LEU A 197 -8.51 -6.41 1.66
CA LEU A 197 -7.93 -7.39 2.58
C LEU A 197 -7.11 -6.77 3.73
N ILE A 198 -6.60 -5.54 3.56
CA ILE A 198 -5.82 -4.85 4.60
C ILE A 198 -6.66 -4.64 5.85
N MET A 199 -7.94 -4.31 5.70
CA MET A 199 -8.84 -4.10 6.82
C MET A 199 -8.97 -5.31 7.76
N PRO A 200 -9.43 -6.49 7.30
CA PRO A 200 -9.54 -7.67 8.16
C PRO A 200 -8.16 -8.14 8.64
N ALA A 201 -7.09 -7.96 7.87
CA ALA A 201 -5.74 -8.31 8.29
C ALA A 201 -5.27 -7.47 9.49
N VAL A 202 -5.49 -6.16 9.45
CA VAL A 202 -5.17 -5.23 10.56
C VAL A 202 -6.02 -5.54 11.79
N GLU A 203 -7.31 -5.85 11.63
CA GLU A 203 -8.16 -6.23 12.76
C GLU A 203 -7.66 -7.49 13.46
N ARG A 204 -7.33 -8.54 12.71
CA ARG A 204 -6.81 -9.79 13.28
C ARG A 204 -5.45 -9.60 13.92
N ALA A 205 -4.59 -8.75 13.34
CA ALA A 205 -3.29 -8.41 13.92
C ALA A 205 -3.46 -7.64 15.24
N GLU A 206 -4.37 -6.65 15.31
CA GLU A 206 -4.68 -5.91 16.54
C GLU A 206 -5.19 -6.84 17.66
N GLN A 207 -6.11 -7.75 17.33
CA GLN A 207 -6.66 -8.71 18.29
C GLN A 207 -5.58 -9.67 18.81
N SER A 208 -4.74 -10.18 17.91
CA SER A 208 -3.63 -11.06 18.27
C SER A 208 -2.61 -10.35 19.16
N ALA A 209 -2.32 -9.07 18.90
CA ALA A 209 -1.42 -8.27 19.73
C ALA A 209 -1.96 -8.08 21.15
N LYS A 210 -3.27 -7.82 21.30
CA LYS A 210 -3.91 -7.67 22.61
C LYS A 210 -3.92 -8.99 23.40
N ALA A 211 -4.14 -10.12 22.73
CA ALA A 211 -4.14 -11.43 23.36
C ALA A 211 -2.76 -11.79 23.94
N VAL A 212 -1.68 -11.47 23.23
CA VAL A 212 -0.30 -11.73 23.71
C VAL A 212 0.06 -10.88 24.92
N THR A 213 -0.39 -9.62 24.98
CA THR A 213 -0.10 -8.73 26.13
C THR A 213 -0.87 -9.12 27.40
N GLN A 214 -1.97 -9.87 27.27
CA GLN A 214 -2.82 -10.30 28.38
C GLN A 214 -2.48 -11.70 28.92
N ALA A 215 -1.62 -12.46 28.22
CA ALA A 215 -1.13 -13.77 28.61
C ALA A 215 0.22 -13.66 29.35
#